data_AF-A0A7S2DH62-F1
#
_entry.id   AF-A0A7S2DH62-F1
#
_cell.length_a   1.000
_cell.length_b   1.000
_cell.length_c   1.000
_cell.angle_alpha   90.00
_cell.angle_beta   90.00
_cell.angle_gamma   90.00
#
_symmetry.space_group_name_H-M   'P 1'
#
loop_
_entity.id
_entity.type
_entity.pdbx_description
1 polymer ?
#
loop_
_entity_poly.entity_id
_entity_poly.type
_entity_poly.pdbx_seq_one_letter_code
_entity_poly.pdbx_strand_id
1 'polypeptide(L)'
;IEEVFTPGALVAAGKDHDPLAAADAALASAKAKGASKELLEKLTAYRDKVAENAENAIDSSEQEAFDELAKERGEHDPVFSKFSRYSKENPSHVLRYAYGGEPLWFCRPSQLSGAPPACERCGAARIFEFQIQSQLISLLGSSRLADRLDYGTICCYVCSQSCDAADGSAPYMEEFAHVQPEPYDAW
;
A
#
# COMPACT_ATOMS: atom_id res chain seq x y z
N ILE A 1 -13.83 16.58 7.36
CA ILE A 1 -12.63 17.04 6.61
C ILE A 1 -12.63 16.19 5.35
N GLU A 2 -13.04 16.79 4.23
CA GLU A 2 -13.08 16.12 2.93
C GLU A 2 -11.65 15.85 2.47
N GLU A 3 -11.38 14.63 2.01
CA GLU A 3 -10.09 14.26 1.40
C GLU A 3 -9.94 15.03 0.08
N VAL A 4 -9.03 15.99 0.05
CA VAL A 4 -8.73 16.76 -1.16
C VAL A 4 -7.83 15.91 -2.06
N PHE A 5 -8.41 15.27 -3.06
CA PHE A 5 -7.68 14.61 -4.15
C PHE A 5 -7.15 15.66 -5.13
N THR A 6 -5.83 15.71 -5.35
CA THR A 6 -5.22 16.52 -6.40
C THR A 6 -5.27 15.79 -7.75
N PRO A 7 -5.81 16.41 -8.82
CA PRO A 7 -5.99 15.75 -10.11
C PRO A 7 -4.68 15.75 -10.91
N GLY A 8 -3.88 14.70 -10.73
CA GLY A 8 -2.62 14.49 -11.48
C GLY A 8 -2.57 13.21 -12.32
N ALA A 9 -3.64 12.40 -12.38
CA ALA A 9 -3.62 11.04 -12.93
C ALA A 9 -4.29 10.88 -14.31
N LEU A 10 -4.58 11.97 -15.01
CA LEU A 10 -5.02 11.89 -16.41
C LEU A 10 -3.78 12.03 -17.30
N VAL A 11 -3.54 11.02 -18.13
CA VAL A 11 -2.50 10.90 -19.17
C VAL A 11 -1.31 10.02 -18.77
N ALA A 12 -1.52 8.69 -18.78
CA ALA A 12 -0.49 7.76 -19.23
C ALA A 12 -1.09 6.45 -19.78
N ALA A 13 -0.74 6.18 -21.04
CA ALA A 13 -0.69 4.87 -21.70
C ALA A 13 -1.99 4.22 -22.22
N GLY A 14 -2.36 4.61 -23.46
CA GLY A 14 -2.94 3.69 -24.41
C GLY A 14 -1.91 2.64 -24.86
N LYS A 15 -2.11 1.39 -24.45
CA LYS A 15 -1.73 0.19 -25.19
C LYS A 15 -2.97 -0.69 -25.16
N ASP A 16 -3.38 -1.20 -26.31
CA ASP A 16 -4.56 -2.05 -26.46
C ASP A 16 -4.42 -3.29 -25.57
N HIS A 17 -4.98 -3.21 -24.37
CA HIS A 17 -5.07 -4.30 -23.41
C HIS A 17 -6.29 -5.13 -23.83
N ASP A 18 -6.07 -6.24 -24.53
CA ASP A 18 -7.13 -7.22 -24.81
C ASP A 18 -7.34 -8.09 -23.56
N PRO A 19 -8.40 -7.84 -22.79
CA PRO A 19 -8.59 -8.48 -21.51
C PRO A 19 -9.05 -9.93 -21.63
N LEU A 20 -9.68 -10.28 -22.75
CA LEU A 20 -10.12 -11.65 -23.01
C LEU A 20 -8.92 -12.55 -23.31
N ALA A 21 -7.96 -12.04 -24.09
CA ALA A 21 -6.69 -12.73 -24.35
C ALA A 21 -5.88 -12.96 -23.06
N ALA A 22 -5.89 -12.01 -22.13
CA ALA A 22 -5.25 -12.15 -20.83
C ALA A 22 -5.93 -13.21 -19.95
N ALA A 23 -7.27 -13.22 -19.89
CA ALA A 23 -8.04 -14.21 -19.13
C ALA A 23 -7.86 -15.64 -19.68
N ASP A 24 -7.84 -15.81 -21.00
CA ASP A 24 -7.58 -17.10 -21.65
C ASP A 24 -6.17 -17.63 -21.33
N ALA A 25 -5.15 -16.75 -21.32
CA ALA A 25 -3.77 -17.12 -20.97
C ALA A 25 -3.63 -17.55 -19.49
N ALA A 26 -4.33 -16.87 -18.57
CA ALA A 26 -4.33 -17.21 -17.15
C ALA A 26 -4.97 -18.59 -16.90
N LEU A 27 -6.11 -18.88 -17.53
CA LEU A 27 -6.77 -20.18 -17.43
C LEU A 27 -5.90 -21.32 -17.99
N ALA A 28 -5.21 -21.08 -19.11
CA ALA A 28 -4.30 -22.07 -19.71
C ALA A 28 -3.10 -22.37 -18.78
N SER A 29 -2.50 -21.33 -18.18
CA SER A 29 -1.40 -21.46 -17.22
C SER A 29 -1.82 -22.23 -15.96
N ALA A 30 -3.00 -21.95 -15.41
CA ALA A 30 -3.54 -22.65 -14.25
C ALA A 30 -3.79 -24.14 -14.54
N LYS A 31 -4.33 -24.48 -15.72
CA LYS A 31 -4.50 -25.88 -16.17
C LYS A 31 -3.16 -26.60 -16.30
N ALA A 32 -2.16 -25.95 -16.91
CA ALA A 32 -0.83 -26.53 -17.10
C ALA A 32 -0.11 -26.81 -15.77
N LYS A 33 -0.39 -26.01 -14.73
CA LYS A 33 0.18 -26.17 -13.38
C LYS A 33 -0.61 -27.11 -12.47
N GLY A 34 -1.70 -27.72 -12.95
CA GLY A 34 -2.51 -28.63 -12.14
C GLY A 34 -3.27 -27.94 -11.01
N ALA A 35 -3.81 -26.74 -11.27
CA ALA A 35 -4.65 -26.01 -10.32
C ALA A 35 -5.85 -26.83 -9.82
N SER A 36 -6.36 -26.49 -8.63
CA SER A 36 -7.54 -27.11 -8.04
C SER A 36 -8.77 -26.93 -8.94
N LYS A 37 -9.70 -27.89 -8.86
CA LYS A 37 -10.95 -27.85 -9.64
C LYS A 37 -11.74 -26.57 -9.40
N GLU A 38 -11.77 -26.11 -8.14
CA GLU A 38 -12.47 -24.92 -7.70
C GLU A 38 -11.86 -23.63 -8.28
N LEU A 39 -10.52 -23.55 -8.36
CA LEU A 39 -9.84 -22.42 -9.01
C LEU A 39 -10.09 -22.38 -10.52
N LEU A 40 -10.12 -23.53 -11.18
CA LEU A 40 -10.40 -23.62 -12.62
C LEU A 40 -11.84 -23.21 -12.95
N GLU A 41 -12.81 -23.55 -12.11
CA GLU A 41 -14.21 -23.13 -12.25
C GLU A 41 -14.33 -21.59 -12.11
N LYS A 42 -13.67 -21.00 -11.11
CA LYS A 42 -13.65 -19.53 -10.89
C LYS A 42 -12.99 -18.77 -12.05
N LEU A 43 -11.85 -19.25 -12.55
CA LEU A 43 -11.15 -18.64 -13.70
C LEU A 43 -11.96 -18.74 -15.01
N THR A 44 -12.70 -19.83 -15.20
CA THR A 44 -13.58 -19.99 -16.37
C THR A 44 -14.76 -19.02 -16.30
N ALA A 45 -15.39 -18.89 -15.12
CA ALA A 45 -16.47 -17.92 -14.91
C ALA A 45 -16.01 -16.46 -15.08
N TYR A 46 -14.77 -16.14 -14.69
CA TYR A 46 -14.16 -14.84 -14.93
C TYR A 46 -13.97 -14.56 -16.43
N ARG A 47 -13.37 -15.52 -17.15
CA ARG A 47 -13.16 -15.42 -18.60
C ARG A 47 -14.48 -15.18 -19.35
N ASP A 48 -15.55 -15.87 -18.97
CA ASP A 48 -16.86 -15.72 -19.61
C ASP A 48 -17.48 -14.33 -19.30
N LYS A 49 -17.32 -13.81 -18.07
CA LYS A 49 -17.73 -12.44 -17.72
C LYS A 49 -16.96 -11.35 -18.48
N VAL A 50 -15.68 -11.57 -18.75
CA VAL A 50 -14.84 -10.67 -19.57
C VAL A 50 -15.21 -10.75 -21.05
N ALA A 51 -15.63 -11.93 -21.53
CA ALA A 51 -16.14 -12.10 -22.89
C ALA A 51 -17.49 -11.40 -23.11
N GLU A 52 -18.33 -11.31 -22.07
CA GLU A 52 -19.63 -10.65 -22.11
C GLU A 52 -19.53 -9.12 -22.06
N ASN A 53 -18.62 -8.56 -21.27
CA ASN A 53 -18.35 -7.13 -21.23
C ASN A 53 -16.85 -6.86 -20.96
N ALA A 54 -16.18 -6.23 -21.93
CA ALA A 54 -14.76 -5.89 -21.84
C ALA A 54 -14.44 -4.86 -20.74
N GLU A 55 -15.43 -4.15 -20.19
CA GLU A 55 -15.23 -3.26 -19.03
C GLU A 55 -15.13 -4.03 -17.70
N ASN A 56 -15.55 -5.31 -17.66
CA ASN A 56 -15.36 -6.20 -16.50
C ASN A 56 -13.89 -6.68 -16.37
N ALA A 57 -13.05 -6.31 -17.33
CA ALA A 57 -11.65 -6.70 -17.47
C ALA A 57 -10.72 -6.30 -16.34
N ILE A 58 -11.13 -5.33 -15.50
CA ILE A 58 -10.39 -4.97 -14.30
C ILE A 58 -11.43 -4.54 -13.26
N ASP A 59 -12.09 -5.50 -12.64
CA ASP A 59 -13.04 -5.20 -11.57
C ASP A 59 -13.12 -6.35 -10.57
N SER A 60 -12.88 -5.99 -9.31
CA SER A 60 -13.17 -6.68 -8.02
C SER A 60 -12.82 -8.17 -7.87
N SER A 61 -13.19 -9.00 -8.83
CA SER A 61 -13.01 -10.45 -8.87
C SER A 61 -11.55 -10.92 -8.91
N GLU A 62 -10.61 -10.18 -9.51
CA GLU A 62 -9.18 -10.53 -9.45
C GLU A 62 -8.62 -10.29 -8.05
N GLN A 63 -8.97 -9.18 -7.40
CA GLN A 63 -8.57 -8.92 -6.01
C GLN A 63 -9.20 -9.96 -5.07
N GLU A 64 -10.47 -10.34 -5.30
CA GLU A 64 -11.13 -11.42 -4.55
C GLU A 64 -10.50 -12.80 -4.83
N ALA A 65 -10.09 -13.10 -6.08
CA ALA A 65 -9.43 -14.35 -6.42
C ALA A 65 -8.01 -14.44 -5.85
N PHE A 66 -7.26 -13.32 -5.83
CA PHE A 66 -5.98 -13.23 -5.12
C PHE A 66 -6.18 -13.35 -3.61
N ASP A 67 -7.20 -12.71 -3.05
CA ASP A 67 -7.55 -12.80 -1.62
C ASP A 67 -8.04 -14.22 -1.24
N GLU A 68 -8.75 -14.93 -2.12
CA GLU A 68 -9.20 -16.32 -1.92
C GLU A 68 -8.04 -17.33 -2.07
N LEU A 69 -7.16 -17.17 -3.06
CA LEU A 69 -5.94 -17.97 -3.20
C LEU A 69 -4.97 -17.76 -2.04
N ALA A 70 -4.88 -16.55 -1.49
CA ALA A 70 -4.09 -16.23 -0.30
C ALA A 70 -4.71 -16.80 0.99
N LYS A 71 -6.05 -16.82 1.10
CA LYS A 71 -6.77 -17.49 2.19
C LYS A 71 -6.57 -19.01 2.19
N GLU A 72 -6.53 -19.64 1.02
CA GLU A 72 -6.25 -21.09 0.88
C GLU A 72 -4.82 -21.48 1.30
N ARG A 73 -3.87 -20.53 1.25
CA ARG A 73 -2.47 -20.73 1.67
C ARG A 73 -2.19 -20.43 3.14
N GLY A 74 -3.12 -19.78 3.85
CA GLY A 74 -2.99 -19.43 5.27
C GLY A 74 -2.38 -18.05 5.55
N GLU A 75 -2.10 -17.25 4.52
CA GLU A 75 -1.42 -15.95 4.60
C GLU A 75 -2.33 -14.83 4.11
N HIS A 76 -3.44 -14.56 4.82
CA HIS A 76 -4.25 -13.38 4.51
C HIS A 76 -3.88 -12.23 5.43
N ASP A 77 -3.17 -11.24 4.89
CA ASP A 77 -3.00 -9.94 5.52
C ASP A 77 -3.99 -8.87 4.99
N PRO A 78 -5.15 -8.67 5.66
CA PRO A 78 -6.14 -7.65 5.31
C PRO A 78 -5.57 -6.24 5.45
N VAL A 79 -4.52 -6.06 6.27
CA VAL A 79 -3.80 -4.79 6.36
C VAL A 79 -3.06 -4.54 5.06
N PHE A 80 -2.35 -5.57 4.55
CA PHE A 80 -1.69 -5.50 3.26
C PHE A 80 -2.68 -5.36 2.10
N SER A 81 -3.83 -6.06 2.10
CA SER A 81 -4.86 -5.86 1.07
C SER A 81 -5.39 -4.42 1.07
N LYS A 82 -5.61 -3.81 2.24
CA LYS A 82 -6.02 -2.40 2.37
C LYS A 82 -4.94 -1.46 1.84
N PHE A 83 -3.67 -1.69 2.19
CA PHE A 83 -2.52 -0.92 1.71
C PHE A 83 -2.35 -1.02 0.20
N SER A 84 -2.43 -2.25 -0.33
CA SER A 84 -2.27 -2.55 -1.76
C SER A 84 -3.36 -1.87 -2.59
N ARG A 85 -4.62 -1.91 -2.14
CA ARG A 85 -5.71 -1.19 -2.80
C ARG A 85 -5.44 0.31 -2.89
N TYR A 86 -5.08 0.94 -1.77
CA TYR A 86 -4.76 2.36 -1.73
C TYR A 86 -3.57 2.71 -2.65
N SER A 87 -2.53 1.86 -2.62
CA SER A 87 -1.33 2.00 -3.45
C SER A 87 -1.60 1.91 -4.95
N LYS A 88 -2.47 0.98 -5.36
CA LYS A 88 -2.87 0.80 -6.77
C LYS A 88 -3.65 1.98 -7.31
N GLU A 89 -4.55 2.54 -6.51
CA GLU A 89 -5.34 3.73 -6.87
C GLU A 89 -4.46 4.99 -6.93
N ASN A 90 -3.31 4.99 -6.25
CA ASN A 90 -2.44 6.16 -6.08
C ASN A 90 -0.96 5.86 -6.43
N PRO A 91 -0.63 5.45 -7.68
CA PRO A 91 0.67 4.89 -8.02
C PRO A 91 1.85 5.86 -7.91
N SER A 92 1.62 7.17 -8.02
CA SER A 92 2.65 8.20 -7.87
C SER A 92 2.73 8.80 -6.46
N HIS A 93 1.86 8.37 -5.54
CA HIS A 93 1.70 8.99 -4.24
C HIS A 93 2.72 8.43 -3.25
N VAL A 94 3.72 9.25 -2.93
CA VAL A 94 4.78 8.90 -1.96
C VAL A 94 4.44 9.33 -0.54
N LEU A 95 3.78 10.48 -0.36
CA LEU A 95 3.56 11.08 0.94
C LEU A 95 2.06 11.22 1.22
N ARG A 96 1.51 10.36 2.08
CA ARG A 96 0.11 10.45 2.52
C ARG A 96 0.05 11.33 3.78
N TYR A 97 -0.55 12.51 3.63
CA TYR A 97 -0.80 13.43 4.73
C TYR A 97 -2.18 13.18 5.36
N ALA A 98 -2.25 12.99 6.68
CA ALA A 98 -3.52 12.89 7.42
C ALA A 98 -3.31 13.26 8.89
N TYR A 99 -3.20 14.56 9.18
CA TYR A 99 -3.03 15.09 10.52
C TYR A 99 -4.14 14.65 11.50
N GLY A 100 -3.74 14.06 12.63
CA GLY A 100 -4.65 13.49 13.62
C GLY A 100 -5.38 12.22 13.17
N GLY A 101 -5.07 11.70 11.98
CA GLY A 101 -5.64 10.48 11.43
C GLY A 101 -4.91 9.22 11.88
N GLU A 102 -5.20 8.10 11.21
CA GLU A 102 -4.54 6.82 11.45
C GLU A 102 -3.52 6.48 10.34
N PRO A 103 -2.42 5.81 10.71
CA PRO A 103 -1.50 5.22 9.73
C PRO A 103 -2.17 4.17 8.85
N LEU A 104 -1.85 4.18 7.56
CA LEU A 104 -2.11 3.09 6.63
C LEU A 104 -0.91 2.13 6.68
N TRP A 105 -1.01 1.08 7.48
CA TRP A 105 0.05 0.09 7.63
C TRP A 105 0.26 -0.76 6.39
N PHE A 106 1.51 -1.11 6.09
CA PHE A 106 1.89 -2.01 5.00
C PHE A 106 1.43 -3.44 5.28
N CYS A 107 1.68 -3.96 6.49
CA CYS A 107 1.30 -5.31 6.91
C CYS A 107 0.95 -5.34 8.42
N ARG A 108 0.52 -6.49 8.95
CA ARG A 108 0.29 -6.72 10.38
C ARG A 108 1.56 -6.73 11.22
N PRO A 109 2.66 -7.39 10.81
CA PRO A 109 3.90 -7.37 11.59
C PRO A 109 4.48 -5.97 11.72
N SER A 110 5.20 -5.71 12.81
CA SER A 110 6.02 -4.49 12.99
C SER A 110 5.26 -3.15 12.91
N GLN A 111 3.95 -3.17 13.13
CA GLN A 111 3.18 -1.95 13.39
C GLN A 111 3.62 -1.33 14.72
N LEU A 112 3.48 -0.02 14.85
CA LEU A 112 3.69 0.64 16.13
C LEU A 112 2.65 0.13 17.14
N SER A 113 3.11 -0.50 18.22
CA SER A 113 2.24 -0.96 19.30
C SER A 113 2.06 0.14 20.34
N GLY A 114 0.82 0.60 20.53
CA GLY A 114 0.50 1.65 21.49
C GLY A 114 0.74 3.06 20.95
N ALA A 115 0.94 4.02 21.85
CA ALA A 115 1.15 5.42 21.48
C ALA A 115 2.63 5.72 21.19
N PRO A 116 2.93 6.67 20.28
CA PRO A 116 4.29 7.18 20.12
C PRO A 116 4.80 7.81 21.43
N PRO A 117 6.13 7.86 21.64
CA PRO A 117 6.70 8.54 22.80
C PRO A 117 6.25 10.00 22.86
N ALA A 118 5.97 10.48 24.06
CA ALA A 118 5.60 11.88 24.30
C ALA A 118 6.71 12.84 23.83
N CYS A 119 6.33 14.06 23.50
CA CYS A 119 7.25 15.14 23.15
C CYS A 119 8.27 15.33 24.28
N GLU A 120 9.55 15.21 23.95
CA GLU A 120 10.64 15.31 24.93
C GLU A 120 10.78 16.71 25.55
N ARG A 121 10.20 17.72 24.89
CA ARG A 121 10.25 19.12 25.33
C ARG A 121 9.13 19.48 26.28
N CYS A 122 7.87 19.38 25.84
CA CYS A 122 6.72 19.84 26.63
C CYS A 122 5.95 18.69 27.32
N GLY A 123 6.31 17.44 27.04
CA GLY A 123 5.62 16.26 27.59
C GLY A 123 4.25 15.99 26.96
N ALA A 124 3.82 16.77 25.97
CA ALA A 124 2.55 16.53 25.26
C ALA A 124 2.61 15.24 24.43
N ALA A 125 1.44 14.65 24.15
CA ALA A 125 1.36 13.52 23.25
C ALA A 125 1.81 13.89 21.84
N ARG A 126 2.32 12.90 21.10
CA ARG A 126 2.52 13.04 19.66
C ARG A 126 1.33 12.44 18.92
N ILE A 127 0.94 13.09 17.82
CA ILE A 127 -0.16 12.69 16.95
C ILE A 127 0.37 12.39 15.56
N PHE A 128 -0.29 11.48 14.85
CA PHE A 128 0.07 11.15 13.48
C PHE A 128 -0.10 12.39 12.58
N GLU A 129 0.87 12.66 11.73
CA GLU A 129 0.79 13.77 10.75
C GLU A 129 0.76 13.26 9.31
N PHE A 130 1.75 12.47 8.94
CA PHE A 130 1.88 11.92 7.60
C PHE A 130 2.66 10.62 7.60
N GLN A 131 2.62 9.91 6.48
CA GLN A 131 3.46 8.75 6.23
C GLN A 131 4.09 8.78 4.84
N ILE A 132 5.26 8.17 4.73
CA ILE A 132 5.99 7.94 3.49
C ILE A 132 5.74 6.50 3.06
N GLN A 133 5.35 6.31 1.80
CA GLN A 133 5.07 5.02 1.20
C GLN A 133 6.29 4.48 0.44
N SER A 134 6.38 3.15 0.32
CA SER A 134 7.51 2.45 -0.33
C SER A 134 7.66 2.75 -1.84
N GLN A 135 6.63 3.30 -2.49
CA GLN A 135 6.65 3.77 -3.88
C GLN A 135 7.77 4.78 -4.13
N LEU A 136 8.24 5.50 -3.10
CA LEU A 136 9.42 6.35 -3.21
C LEU A 136 10.64 5.59 -3.72
N ILE A 137 10.84 4.36 -3.26
CA ILE A 137 12.00 3.54 -3.63
C ILE A 137 11.97 3.28 -5.15
N SER A 138 10.80 2.94 -5.69
CA SER A 138 10.62 2.75 -7.13
C SER A 138 10.88 4.03 -7.93
N LEU A 139 10.48 5.20 -7.41
CA LEU A 139 10.71 6.50 -8.05
C LEU A 139 12.18 6.95 -7.97
N LEU A 140 12.92 6.51 -6.96
CA LEU A 140 14.36 6.76 -6.83
C LEU A 140 15.21 6.00 -7.86
N GLY A 141 14.62 5.06 -8.60
CA GLY A 141 15.26 4.34 -9.71
C GLY A 141 16.55 3.64 -9.30
N SER A 142 17.55 3.60 -10.20
CA SER A 142 18.87 2.99 -9.94
C SER A 142 19.82 3.90 -9.14
N SER A 143 19.30 4.74 -8.25
CA SER A 143 20.15 5.55 -7.38
C SER A 143 20.77 4.68 -6.29
N ARG A 144 22.00 5.03 -5.86
CA ARG A 144 22.64 4.37 -4.70
C ARG A 144 21.82 4.43 -3.40
N LEU A 145 20.84 5.35 -3.35
CA LEU A 145 19.92 5.48 -2.22
C LEU A 145 18.82 4.41 -2.28
N ALA A 146 18.27 4.14 -3.48
CA ALA A 146 17.27 3.10 -3.66
C ALA A 146 17.80 1.72 -3.24
N ASP A 147 19.05 1.40 -3.58
CA ASP A 147 19.71 0.14 -3.20
C ASP A 147 19.88 -0.05 -1.68
N ARG A 148 19.69 1.01 -0.89
CA ARG A 148 19.89 1.02 0.57
C ARG A 148 18.60 1.23 1.36
N LEU A 149 17.49 1.45 0.68
CA LEU A 149 16.19 1.68 1.29
C LEU A 149 15.34 0.43 1.14
N ASP A 150 14.90 -0.08 2.28
CA ASP A 150 13.98 -1.20 2.35
C ASP A 150 13.02 -0.96 3.53
N TYR A 151 11.77 -0.63 3.21
CA TYR A 151 10.71 -0.37 4.16
C TYR A 151 9.33 -0.49 3.49
N GLY A 152 8.32 -0.89 4.24
CA GLY A 152 6.92 -0.87 3.80
C GLY A 152 6.30 0.52 3.92
N THR A 153 6.42 1.14 5.11
CA THR A 153 5.99 2.55 5.31
C THR A 153 6.73 3.19 6.48
N ILE A 154 6.90 4.52 6.42
CA ILE A 154 7.42 5.34 7.52
C ILE A 154 6.29 6.24 8.01
N CYS A 155 5.92 6.14 9.28
CA CYS A 155 4.87 6.95 9.89
C CYS A 155 5.48 8.03 10.78
N CYS A 156 5.12 9.29 10.53
CA CYS A 156 5.64 10.44 11.26
C CYS A 156 4.59 10.98 12.23
N TYR A 157 5.03 11.22 13.46
CA TYR A 157 4.21 11.71 14.56
C TYR A 157 4.84 12.97 15.15
N VAL A 158 4.03 14.01 15.33
CA VAL A 158 4.48 15.33 15.77
C VAL A 158 3.81 15.77 17.06
N CYS A 159 4.45 16.69 17.78
CA CYS A 159 3.92 17.24 19.02
C CYS A 159 2.53 17.84 18.82
N SER A 160 1.55 17.40 19.61
CA SER A 160 0.16 17.89 19.51
C SER A 160 -0.01 19.36 19.91
N GLN A 161 0.99 19.94 20.60
CA GLN A 161 1.00 21.34 21.00
C GLN A 161 1.82 22.23 20.06
N SER A 162 2.47 21.65 19.04
CA SER A 162 3.40 22.37 18.16
C SER A 162 4.38 23.24 18.96
N CYS A 163 4.93 22.70 20.05
CA CYS A 163 5.76 23.47 20.96
C CYS A 163 7.03 23.97 20.27
N ASP A 164 7.44 25.21 20.53
CA ASP A 164 8.58 25.81 19.87
C ASP A 164 9.93 25.39 20.48
N ALA A 165 10.97 25.54 19.66
CA ALA A 165 12.33 25.51 20.16
C ALA A 165 12.54 26.72 21.09
N ALA A 166 12.85 26.46 22.36
CA ALA A 166 13.17 27.51 23.33
C ALA A 166 14.21 28.48 22.76
N ASP A 167 14.06 29.76 23.09
CA ASP A 167 14.91 30.84 22.60
C ASP A 167 16.39 30.49 22.78
N GLY A 168 17.10 30.31 21.65
CA GLY A 168 18.53 29.99 21.60
C GLY A 168 18.89 28.51 21.42
N SER A 169 17.91 27.59 21.37
CA SER A 169 18.14 26.19 20.95
C SER A 169 18.11 26.04 19.42
N ALA A 170 18.57 24.90 18.89
CA ALA A 170 18.57 24.64 17.46
C ALA A 170 17.15 24.82 16.86
N PRO A 171 17.01 25.39 15.65
CA PRO A 171 15.70 25.72 15.06
C PRO A 171 14.85 24.49 14.71
N TYR A 172 15.44 23.29 14.76
CA TYR A 172 14.78 22.03 14.47
C TYR A 172 14.71 21.17 15.72
N MET A 173 13.58 20.50 15.90
CA MET A 173 13.34 19.58 17.00
C MET A 173 13.10 18.19 16.47
N GLU A 174 13.49 17.20 17.25
CA GLU A 174 13.28 15.80 16.90
C GLU A 174 11.81 15.40 17.15
N GLU A 175 11.19 14.91 16.08
CA GLU A 175 9.87 14.30 16.11
C GLU A 175 9.99 12.79 15.91
N PHE A 176 8.90 12.07 16.14
CA PHE A 176 8.95 10.61 16.16
C PHE A 176 8.60 10.03 14.79
N ALA A 177 9.49 9.19 14.26
CA ALA A 177 9.23 8.41 13.04
C ALA A 177 9.28 6.92 13.35
N HIS A 178 8.19 6.21 13.04
CA HIS A 178 8.14 4.75 13.12
C HIS A 178 8.34 4.16 11.73
N VAL A 179 9.35 3.29 11.57
CA VAL A 179 9.60 2.57 10.32
C VAL A 179 9.01 1.17 10.43
N GLN A 180 8.08 0.84 9.53
CA GLN A 180 7.65 -0.54 9.32
C GLN A 180 8.52 -1.14 8.19
N PRO A 181 9.40 -2.11 8.49
CA PRO A 181 10.21 -2.77 7.47
C PRO A 181 9.36 -3.64 6.55
N GLU A 182 9.89 -3.99 5.38
CA GLU A 182 9.32 -5.10 4.61
C GLU A 182 9.50 -6.41 5.41
N PRO A 183 8.48 -7.28 5.51
CA PRO A 183 8.62 -8.55 6.19
C PRO A 183 9.52 -9.49 5.39
N TYR A 184 10.69 -9.83 5.93
CA TYR A 184 11.64 -10.77 5.30
C TYR A 184 11.25 -12.25 5.45
N ASP A 185 10.44 -12.60 6.46
CA ASP A 185 10.12 -14.00 6.81
C ASP A 185 8.60 -14.28 6.99
N ALA A 186 7.71 -13.40 6.50
CA ALA A 186 6.27 -13.48 6.76
C ALA A 186 5.40 -13.56 5.49
N TRP A 187 5.87 -14.33 4.50
CA TRP A 187 5.12 -14.71 3.29
C TRP A 187 5.13 -16.21 3.10
#